data_AF-W4FFW1-F1
#
_entry.id   AF-W4FFW1-F1
#
_cell.length_a   1.000
_cell.length_b   1.000
_cell.length_c   1.000
_cell.angle_alpha   90.00
_cell.angle_beta   90.00
_cell.angle_gamma   90.00
#
_symmetry.space_group_name_H-M   'P 1'
#
loop_
_entity.id
_entity.type
_entity.pdbx_description
1 polymer ?
#
loop_
_entity_poly.entity_id
_entity_poly.type
_entity_poly.pdbx_seq_one_letter_code
_entity_poly.pdbx_strand_id
1 'polypeptide(L)'
;MHEQEDELAMEFVKEGCDCHRPVFEPKYLRTHRAGSVKLIRCFPHCCPSHSFASFCTSSIGLTVSSQDVDTVAFLRFQSAATSTLDRGAVISISDVRTSDNVKGEWIPSESRSLLVATTATLFRFNHVHHVGWHYGWMGTSTKAHRTSPHHLVAYVLQRSASSSTTKAAAASDGGRFVVRGVLTSPSFIVMSYRRACYACQKHRNHTASTKCECEGEFNVSSTSAPSPPPPSTSTTSQERPLSSTAIENDLRSILHCVQLTPLGALVRYLPAIESHLARLVLGHNYKVAASLLASLVHASPHRRTCLLLPPSSSHMFVGHQGEQQVDGLVVECVLQALTSAFSNNYRTHFGHYATFLFDKPALIDAYNHWVAWWSSQVTHRLASHSNASLAELARRINKHAASPMLSMSDGVEYFVAQLREVYLGTAGHPSKMPFPPNNALGTMHGLWTFSHVHGGIDLRLPMSLLTVLRCMSMLYVMDIGTAKDECGASVLHVRAPVPLYNTIGSIFVVDGTPRVFRAFPNGESTMTNMSGFIHGDYIANASSPHDAVEVRVFSWPVDAAFAYVTRCRAAVAPGSTQMSLDIQVCRFPVEASLDWSTMTSIERCSHYRRDMEAPVFQGCFVYIPHLEIP
;
A
#
# COMPACT_ATOMS: atom_id res chain seq x y z
N MET A 1 -23.01 -35.62 22.47
CA MET A 1 -21.79 -35.34 23.25
C MET A 1 -21.00 -34.33 22.45
N HIS A 2 -20.96 -33.09 22.91
CA HIS A 2 -20.03 -32.10 22.37
C HIS A 2 -18.64 -32.50 22.86
N GLU A 3 -17.77 -32.98 21.98
CA GLU A 3 -16.34 -33.02 22.26
C GLU A 3 -15.90 -31.58 22.52
N GLN A 4 -15.63 -31.30 23.79
CA GLN A 4 -15.01 -30.08 24.23
C GLN A 4 -13.58 -30.14 23.68
N GLU A 5 -13.32 -29.47 22.54
CA GLU A 5 -11.99 -29.40 21.94
C GLU A 5 -11.02 -28.81 22.97
N ASP A 6 -10.19 -29.66 23.57
CA ASP A 6 -9.19 -29.27 24.57
C ASP A 6 -8.31 -28.14 24.02
N GLU A 7 -8.26 -27.03 24.75
CA GLU A 7 -7.41 -25.90 24.43
C GLU A 7 -5.96 -26.24 24.75
N LEU A 8 -5.10 -26.25 23.73
CA LEU A 8 -3.66 -26.47 23.92
C LEU A 8 -3.07 -25.26 24.64
N ALA A 9 -2.64 -25.44 25.88
CA ALA A 9 -1.87 -24.43 26.58
C ALA A 9 -0.49 -24.32 25.93
N MET A 10 -0.13 -23.10 25.51
CA MET A 10 1.09 -22.81 24.77
C MET A 10 1.80 -21.61 25.39
N GLU A 11 3.12 -21.67 25.49
CA GLU A 11 3.92 -20.55 26.00
C GLU A 11 5.26 -20.42 25.25
N PHE A 12 5.63 -19.19 24.93
CA PHE A 12 6.98 -18.90 24.45
C PHE A 12 7.95 -18.88 25.63
N VAL A 13 9.01 -19.67 25.54
CA VAL A 13 10.05 -19.75 26.56
C VAL A 13 11.40 -19.41 25.96
N LYS A 14 12.29 -18.88 26.79
CA LYS A 14 13.69 -18.68 26.41
C LYS A 14 14.58 -19.48 27.33
N GLU A 15 15.10 -20.59 26.82
CA GLU A 15 15.99 -21.46 27.56
C GLU A 15 17.29 -20.76 27.95
N GLY A 16 17.80 -21.08 29.13
CA GLY A 16 19.03 -20.49 29.67
C GLY A 16 18.95 -18.98 29.89
N CYS A 17 17.75 -18.40 30.13
CA CYS A 17 17.65 -17.09 30.76
C CYS A 17 17.18 -17.17 32.20
N ASP A 18 17.98 -16.62 33.10
CA ASP A 18 17.61 -16.36 34.50
C ASP A 18 17.23 -14.89 34.72
N CYS A 19 16.91 -14.18 33.65
CA CYS A 19 16.49 -12.80 33.69
C CYS A 19 14.99 -12.71 34.00
N HIS A 20 14.58 -11.77 34.85
CA HIS A 20 13.16 -11.46 35.07
C HIS A 20 12.54 -10.59 33.95
N ARG A 21 13.14 -10.58 32.76
CA ARG A 21 12.64 -9.80 31.62
C ARG A 21 11.62 -10.60 30.81
N PRO A 22 10.61 -9.95 30.21
CA PRO A 22 9.74 -10.60 29.26
C PRO A 22 10.54 -11.27 28.12
N VAL A 23 10.03 -12.38 27.60
CA VAL A 23 10.67 -13.12 26.50
C VAL A 23 10.83 -12.24 25.26
N PHE A 24 9.88 -11.33 25.01
CA PHE A 24 9.94 -10.41 23.88
C PHE A 24 10.13 -8.98 24.35
N GLU A 25 11.05 -8.27 23.70
CA GLU A 25 11.19 -6.83 23.79
C GLU A 25 10.15 -6.14 22.87
N PRO A 26 9.65 -4.94 23.23
CA PRO A 26 8.69 -4.20 22.40
C PRO A 26 9.31 -3.65 21.10
N LYS A 27 10.64 -3.78 20.94
CA LYS A 27 11.40 -3.12 19.88
C LYS A 27 12.65 -3.89 19.52
N TYR A 28 12.86 -4.07 18.22
CA TYR A 28 14.06 -4.71 17.68
C TYR A 28 14.75 -3.91 16.59
N LEU A 29 16.06 -4.08 16.51
CA LEU A 29 16.88 -3.51 15.44
C LEU A 29 17.07 -4.52 14.32
N ARG A 30 16.98 -4.04 13.09
CA ARG A 30 17.20 -4.81 11.88
C ARG A 30 18.41 -4.31 11.12
N THR A 31 19.23 -5.24 10.68
CA THR A 31 20.46 -5.01 9.93
C THR A 31 20.43 -5.68 8.57
N HIS A 32 21.22 -5.15 7.64
CA HIS A 32 21.35 -5.66 6.27
C HIS A 32 22.59 -6.54 6.14
N ARG A 33 22.49 -7.69 5.48
CA ARG A 33 23.62 -8.53 5.05
C ARG A 33 23.74 -8.56 3.52
N ALA A 34 24.84 -9.14 3.02
CA ALA A 34 24.97 -9.48 1.61
C ALA A 34 23.76 -10.31 1.12
N GLY A 35 23.36 -10.14 -0.14
CA GLY A 35 22.18 -10.81 -0.71
C GLY A 35 20.83 -10.21 -0.32
N SER A 36 20.82 -8.98 0.19
CA SER A 36 19.61 -8.25 0.62
C SER A 36 18.79 -8.96 1.70
N VAL A 37 19.47 -9.75 2.54
CA VAL A 37 18.87 -10.46 3.68
C VAL A 37 18.82 -9.53 4.89
N LYS A 38 17.64 -9.37 5.49
CA LYS A 38 17.44 -8.48 6.66
C LYS A 38 17.19 -9.29 7.93
N LEU A 39 18.08 -9.12 8.91
CA LEU A 39 18.06 -9.89 10.17
C LEU A 39 17.68 -9.01 11.35
N ILE A 40 16.86 -9.57 12.25
CA ILE A 40 16.50 -8.97 13.54
C ILE A 40 17.58 -9.32 14.56
N ARG A 41 18.17 -8.30 15.20
CA ARG A 41 19.18 -8.46 16.25
C ARG A 41 18.54 -8.61 17.61
N CYS A 42 19.18 -9.41 18.46
CA CYS A 42 18.79 -9.63 19.85
C CYS A 42 17.37 -10.18 19.98
N PHE A 43 16.90 -10.98 19.04
CA PHE A 43 15.58 -11.60 19.13
C PHE A 43 15.69 -13.01 19.72
N PRO A 44 14.84 -13.39 20.70
CA PRO A 44 13.80 -12.55 21.32
C PRO A 44 14.35 -11.64 22.45
N HIS A 45 15.49 -11.97 23.06
CA HIS A 45 16.41 -11.02 23.74
C HIS A 45 17.80 -11.65 23.93
N CYS A 46 18.84 -10.83 24.11
CA CYS A 46 20.26 -11.23 24.06
C CYS A 46 20.83 -11.89 25.32
N CYS A 47 20.02 -12.58 26.13
CA CYS A 47 20.54 -13.27 27.31
C CYS A 47 21.09 -14.66 26.93
N PRO A 48 22.03 -15.24 27.70
CA PRO A 48 22.71 -14.65 28.86
C PRO A 48 23.83 -13.64 28.48
N SER A 49 24.28 -13.63 27.22
CA SER A 49 25.38 -12.77 26.77
C SER A 49 25.05 -12.00 25.49
N HIS A 50 25.38 -10.71 25.48
CA HIS A 50 25.26 -9.85 24.31
C HIS A 50 26.58 -9.83 23.53
N SER A 51 26.53 -10.15 22.24
CA SER A 51 27.63 -9.94 21.31
C SER A 51 27.57 -8.57 20.66
N PHE A 52 28.63 -7.78 20.88
CA PHE A 52 28.85 -6.48 20.24
C PHE A 52 29.45 -6.61 18.84
N ALA A 53 30.32 -7.61 18.64
CA ALA A 53 31.06 -7.82 17.39
C ALA A 53 30.29 -8.67 16.36
N SER A 54 29.42 -9.58 16.83
CA SER A 54 28.58 -10.44 15.98
C SER A 54 27.09 -10.16 16.20
N PHE A 55 26.24 -10.75 15.36
CA PHE A 55 24.79 -10.59 15.49
C PHE A 55 24.29 -11.47 16.64
N CYS A 56 23.68 -10.88 17.66
CA CYS A 56 22.97 -11.62 18.70
C CYS A 56 21.77 -12.32 18.07
N THR A 57 21.87 -13.63 17.84
CA THR A 57 20.74 -14.49 17.52
C THR A 57 20.63 -15.48 18.66
N SER A 58 19.48 -15.52 19.32
CA SER A 58 19.19 -16.52 20.36
C SER A 58 18.08 -17.45 19.89
N SER A 59 18.03 -18.64 20.46
CA SER A 59 16.92 -19.56 20.26
C SER A 59 15.65 -19.05 20.94
N ILE A 60 14.52 -19.57 20.49
CA ILE A 60 13.23 -19.48 21.18
C ILE A 60 12.66 -20.88 21.31
N GLY A 61 12.07 -21.16 22.46
CA GLY A 61 11.32 -22.38 22.73
C GLY A 61 9.82 -22.10 22.71
N LEU A 62 9.04 -23.11 22.38
CA LEU A 62 7.60 -23.15 22.51
C LEU A 62 7.22 -24.39 23.31
N THR A 63 6.67 -24.20 24.50
CA THR A 63 6.10 -25.28 25.31
C THR A 63 4.63 -25.46 24.92
N VAL A 64 4.20 -26.72 24.80
CA VAL A 64 2.84 -27.09 24.41
C VAL A 64 2.35 -28.21 25.33
N SER A 65 1.17 -28.05 25.91
CA SER A 65 0.53 -29.06 26.78
C SER A 65 -0.06 -30.24 25.99
N SER A 66 0.73 -30.85 25.10
CA SER A 66 0.33 -32.04 24.35
C SER A 66 1.49 -33.03 24.24
N GLN A 67 1.14 -34.31 24.27
CA GLN A 67 2.06 -35.43 24.07
C GLN A 67 2.00 -35.98 22.63
N ASP A 68 1.14 -35.43 21.76
CA ASP A 68 0.88 -36.02 20.44
C ASP A 68 2.14 -36.08 19.58
N VAL A 69 2.47 -37.31 19.15
CA VAL A 69 3.73 -37.59 18.47
C VAL A 69 3.81 -37.02 17.05
N ASP A 70 2.65 -36.74 16.45
CA ASP A 70 2.52 -36.27 15.06
C ASP A 70 2.37 -34.73 14.94
N THR A 71 2.63 -34.01 16.03
CA THR A 71 2.61 -32.55 16.04
C THR A 71 3.96 -31.96 15.65
N VAL A 72 3.91 -30.93 14.81
CA VAL A 72 5.06 -30.09 14.43
C VAL A 72 4.73 -28.63 14.75
N ALA A 73 5.75 -27.84 15.09
CA ALA A 73 5.57 -26.43 15.34
C ALA A 73 6.30 -25.59 14.28
N PHE A 74 5.64 -24.51 13.86
CA PHE A 74 6.21 -23.48 12.99
C PHE A 74 6.04 -22.10 13.60
N LEU A 75 6.94 -21.18 13.26
CA LEU A 75 6.78 -19.76 13.54
C LEU A 75 6.62 -18.98 12.24
N ARG A 76 5.88 -17.86 12.32
CA ARG A 76 5.74 -16.89 11.24
C ARG A 76 5.80 -15.48 11.80
N PHE A 77 6.57 -14.61 11.16
CA PHE A 77 6.51 -13.17 11.46
C PHE A 77 5.41 -12.53 10.62
N GLN A 78 4.50 -11.80 11.25
CA GLN A 78 3.41 -11.13 10.55
C GLN A 78 3.17 -9.71 11.07
N SER A 79 2.56 -8.87 10.22
CA SER A 79 2.04 -7.58 10.66
C SER A 79 0.95 -7.82 11.71
N ALA A 80 0.83 -6.95 12.72
CA ALA A 80 -0.26 -7.04 13.69
C ALA A 80 -1.64 -6.79 13.07
N ALA A 81 -1.68 -6.18 11.88
CA ALA A 81 -2.91 -6.11 11.11
C ALA A 81 -3.29 -7.49 10.50
N THR A 82 -2.33 -8.37 10.23
CA THR A 82 -2.63 -9.66 9.59
C THR A 82 -3.29 -10.62 10.58
N SER A 83 -4.46 -11.14 10.23
CA SER A 83 -5.17 -12.16 11.01
C SER A 83 -4.33 -13.43 11.14
N THR A 84 -4.53 -14.19 12.21
CA THR A 84 -3.90 -15.50 12.40
C THR A 84 -4.78 -16.60 11.80
N LEU A 85 -4.18 -17.75 11.48
CA LEU A 85 -4.96 -18.93 11.09
C LEU A 85 -5.83 -19.42 12.25
N ASP A 86 -7.04 -19.85 11.96
CA ASP A 86 -7.95 -20.43 12.95
C ASP A 86 -7.56 -21.87 13.32
N ARG A 87 -7.90 -22.29 14.55
CA ARG A 87 -7.80 -23.70 14.96
C ARG A 87 -8.75 -24.54 14.09
N GLY A 88 -8.30 -25.72 13.69
CA GLY A 88 -9.02 -26.61 12.77
C GLY A 88 -8.80 -26.31 11.29
N ALA A 89 -8.20 -25.17 10.93
CA ALA A 89 -7.91 -24.84 9.53
C ALA A 89 -6.96 -25.86 8.90
N VAL A 90 -7.24 -26.25 7.66
CA VAL A 90 -6.38 -27.15 6.87
C VAL A 90 -5.50 -26.32 5.94
N ILE A 91 -4.19 -26.42 6.10
CA ILE A 91 -3.20 -25.64 5.35
C ILE A 91 -2.19 -26.54 4.65
N SER A 92 -1.54 -26.01 3.61
CA SER A 92 -0.33 -26.59 3.00
C SER A 92 0.82 -25.60 3.19
N ILE A 93 2.02 -26.11 3.45
CA ILE A 93 3.20 -25.29 3.72
C ILE A 93 4.22 -25.54 2.62
N SER A 94 4.56 -24.49 1.86
CA SER A 94 5.50 -24.57 0.74
C SER A 94 6.73 -23.66 0.91
N ASP A 95 6.58 -22.46 1.46
CA ASP A 95 7.68 -21.49 1.68
C ASP A 95 8.36 -21.69 3.05
N VAL A 96 8.97 -22.86 3.24
CA VAL A 96 9.67 -23.22 4.48
C VAL A 96 11.09 -22.66 4.48
N ARG A 97 11.51 -22.12 5.63
CA ARG A 97 12.86 -21.63 5.86
C ARG A 97 13.86 -22.77 5.96
N THR A 98 14.90 -22.70 5.14
CA THR A 98 16.02 -23.65 5.10
C THR A 98 17.34 -22.91 4.91
N SER A 99 18.47 -23.64 4.88
CA SER A 99 19.77 -23.06 4.51
C SER A 99 19.77 -22.47 3.10
N ASP A 100 19.04 -23.09 2.18
CA ASP A 100 18.95 -22.67 0.77
C ASP A 100 17.83 -21.63 0.55
N ASN A 101 16.80 -21.64 1.39
CA ASN A 101 15.73 -20.65 1.42
C ASN A 101 15.71 -19.87 2.75
N VAL A 102 16.72 -19.03 2.96
CA VAL A 102 16.84 -18.22 4.19
C VAL A 102 15.71 -17.19 4.36
N LYS A 103 14.98 -16.88 3.28
CA LYS A 103 13.87 -15.92 3.28
C LYS A 103 12.51 -16.56 3.50
N GLY A 104 12.44 -17.90 3.54
CA GLY A 104 11.19 -18.63 3.66
C GLY A 104 10.33 -18.14 4.82
N GLU A 105 9.04 -17.97 4.57
CA GLU A 105 8.07 -17.42 5.50
C GLU A 105 7.88 -18.28 6.76
N TRP A 106 7.77 -19.60 6.57
CA TRP A 106 7.49 -20.56 7.64
C TRP A 106 8.78 -21.05 8.28
N ILE A 107 8.95 -20.80 9.58
CA ILE A 107 10.16 -21.18 10.33
C ILE A 107 9.88 -22.50 11.04
N PRO A 108 10.45 -23.63 10.60
CA PRO A 108 10.21 -24.92 11.24
C PRO A 108 10.93 -25.02 12.57
N SER A 109 10.37 -25.81 13.49
CA SER A 109 11.09 -26.24 14.70
C SER A 109 12.25 -27.15 14.31
N GLU A 110 13.43 -26.89 14.90
CA GLU A 110 14.66 -27.66 14.67
C GLU A 110 14.69 -28.92 15.51
N SER A 111 14.05 -28.90 16.68
CA SER A 111 13.97 -30.05 17.57
C SER A 111 12.66 -30.06 18.34
N ARG A 112 12.30 -31.26 18.76
CA ARG A 112 11.16 -31.55 19.63
C ARG A 112 11.66 -32.42 20.79
N SER A 113 11.29 -32.07 22.01
CA SER A 113 11.67 -32.84 23.21
C SER A 113 10.50 -32.89 24.18
N LEU A 114 10.20 -34.06 24.74
CA LEU A 114 9.21 -34.19 25.81
C LEU A 114 9.84 -33.77 27.14
N LEU A 115 9.22 -32.80 27.82
CA LEU A 115 9.61 -32.37 29.15
C LEU A 115 8.97 -33.32 30.17
N VAL A 116 9.73 -34.31 30.63
CA VAL A 116 9.25 -35.38 31.52
C VAL A 116 8.61 -34.82 32.80
N ALA A 117 9.12 -33.72 33.34
CA ALA A 117 8.64 -33.13 34.58
C ALA A 117 7.24 -32.50 34.47
N THR A 118 6.87 -31.96 33.30
CA THR A 118 5.61 -31.23 33.09
C THR A 118 4.69 -31.91 32.08
N THR A 119 5.13 -33.01 31.48
CA THR A 119 4.47 -33.71 30.36
C THR A 119 4.20 -32.84 29.13
N ALA A 120 4.82 -31.65 29.06
CA ALA A 120 4.70 -30.74 27.93
C ALA A 120 5.72 -31.10 26.84
N THR A 121 5.39 -30.83 25.58
CA THR A 121 6.33 -30.89 24.47
C THR A 121 7.02 -29.53 24.31
N LEU A 122 8.34 -29.52 24.21
CA LEU A 122 9.14 -28.34 23.87
C LEU A 122 9.62 -28.42 22.43
N PHE A 123 9.25 -27.41 21.63
CA PHE A 123 9.78 -27.18 20.30
C PHE A 123 10.83 -26.07 20.34
N ARG A 124 11.98 -26.27 19.71
CA ARG A 124 13.05 -25.25 19.66
C ARG A 124 13.25 -24.72 18.25
N PHE A 125 13.53 -23.43 18.16
CA PHE A 125 13.78 -22.72 16.91
C PHE A 125 15.08 -21.93 17.00
N ASN A 126 15.85 -21.90 15.91
CA ASN A 126 17.10 -21.15 15.81
C ASN A 126 18.12 -21.52 16.91
N HIS A 127 18.18 -22.80 17.30
CA HIS A 127 19.05 -23.33 18.36
C HIS A 127 20.49 -23.54 17.87
N VAL A 128 20.67 -23.93 16.61
CA VAL A 128 22.02 -24.21 16.03
C VAL A 128 22.57 -23.00 15.23
N HIS A 129 22.00 -21.80 15.41
CA HIS A 129 22.48 -20.50 14.88
C HIS A 129 22.71 -20.37 13.35
N HIS A 130 22.24 -21.29 12.51
CA HIS A 130 22.69 -21.36 11.11
C HIS A 130 22.05 -20.32 10.17
N VAL A 131 20.89 -19.74 10.51
CA VAL A 131 20.17 -18.81 9.60
C VAL A 131 19.81 -17.47 10.24
N GLY A 132 19.58 -17.45 11.56
CA GLY A 132 19.16 -16.26 12.30
C GLY A 132 17.71 -15.84 12.02
N TRP A 133 17.28 -14.74 12.66
CA TRP A 133 15.91 -14.24 12.56
C TRP A 133 15.72 -13.33 11.35
N HIS A 134 15.43 -13.92 10.20
CA HIS A 134 15.04 -13.17 9.00
C HIS A 134 13.59 -12.72 9.08
N TYR A 135 13.34 -11.45 8.72
CA TYR A 135 12.00 -10.92 8.51
C TYR A 135 11.94 -10.02 7.27
N GLY A 136 11.18 -10.48 6.27
CA GLY A 136 11.09 -9.88 4.93
C GLY A 136 10.32 -8.56 4.85
N TRP A 137 9.71 -8.10 5.96
CA TRP A 137 8.97 -6.84 5.99
C TRP A 137 9.81 -5.67 5.46
N MET A 138 9.19 -4.68 4.82
CA MET A 138 9.90 -3.54 4.24
C MET A 138 9.34 -2.20 4.75
N GLY A 139 9.95 -1.67 5.80
CA GLY A 139 9.70 -0.30 6.28
C GLY A 139 9.92 0.78 5.21
N THR A 140 9.14 1.86 5.27
CA THR A 140 9.26 3.05 4.42
C THR A 140 9.93 4.22 5.18
N SER A 141 10.04 5.39 4.55
CA SER A 141 10.49 6.63 5.20
C SER A 141 9.47 7.16 6.22
N THR A 142 8.18 6.90 6.00
CA THR A 142 7.10 7.38 6.86
C THR A 142 7.20 6.80 8.26
N LYS A 143 6.99 7.64 9.26
CA LYS A 143 7.13 7.24 10.66
C LYS A 143 6.03 6.25 11.06
N ALA A 144 4.79 6.45 10.60
CA ALA A 144 3.66 5.53 10.73
C ALA A 144 3.95 4.08 10.32
N HIS A 145 4.61 3.90 9.18
CA HIS A 145 4.95 2.55 8.71
C HIS A 145 6.15 2.01 9.49
N ARG A 146 7.08 2.85 9.97
CA ARG A 146 8.19 2.42 10.84
C ARG A 146 7.73 1.99 12.24
N THR A 147 6.61 2.52 12.73
CA THR A 147 5.97 2.17 14.00
C THR A 147 4.94 1.06 13.86
N SER A 148 4.73 0.50 12.66
CA SER A 148 3.76 -0.58 12.47
C SER A 148 4.08 -1.76 13.39
N PRO A 149 3.12 -2.22 14.20
CA PRO A 149 3.34 -3.33 15.11
C PRO A 149 3.39 -4.66 14.35
N HIS A 150 4.20 -5.58 14.86
CA HIS A 150 4.43 -6.92 14.32
C HIS A 150 4.34 -7.97 15.43
N HIS A 151 4.02 -9.19 15.05
CA HIS A 151 4.04 -10.34 15.95
C HIS A 151 4.90 -11.47 15.39
N LEU A 152 5.40 -12.30 16.30
CA LEU A 152 5.78 -13.67 16.02
C LEU A 152 4.59 -14.55 16.39
N VAL A 153 4.09 -15.34 15.45
CA VAL A 153 2.99 -16.27 15.69
C VAL A 153 3.51 -17.69 15.59
N ALA A 154 3.23 -18.49 16.60
CA ALA A 154 3.50 -19.92 16.63
C ALA A 154 2.25 -20.70 16.24
N TYR A 155 2.42 -21.65 15.33
CA TYR A 155 1.39 -22.58 14.89
C TYR A 155 1.83 -24.01 15.24
N VAL A 156 1.02 -24.70 16.03
CA VAL A 156 1.14 -26.14 16.28
C VAL A 156 0.23 -26.85 15.31
N LEU A 157 0.82 -27.71 14.50
CA LEU A 157 0.18 -28.34 13.36
C LEU A 157 0.24 -29.86 13.49
N GLN A 158 -0.85 -30.53 13.14
CA GLN A 158 -0.91 -31.98 13.03
C GLN A 158 -0.97 -32.37 11.57
N ARG A 159 -0.16 -33.35 11.14
CA ARG A 159 -0.27 -33.88 9.77
C ARG A 159 -1.63 -34.53 9.58
N SER A 160 -2.34 -34.16 8.52
CA SER A 160 -3.56 -34.86 8.12
C SER A 160 -3.16 -36.26 7.64
N ALA A 161 -3.79 -37.31 8.18
CA ALA A 161 -3.57 -38.67 7.68
C ALA A 161 -3.95 -38.73 6.19
N SER A 162 -3.03 -39.14 5.32
CA SER A 162 -3.35 -39.37 3.91
C SER A 162 -4.23 -40.61 3.82
N SER A 163 -5.41 -40.52 3.20
CA SER A 163 -6.27 -41.67 2.91
C SER A 163 -5.69 -42.62 1.83
N SER A 164 -4.50 -42.32 1.28
CA SER A 164 -3.88 -43.12 0.22
C SER A 164 -2.92 -44.19 0.77
N THR A 165 -3.19 -45.45 0.46
CA THR A 165 -2.43 -46.64 0.88
C THR A 165 -1.06 -46.80 0.21
N THR A 166 -0.62 -45.85 -0.64
CA THR A 166 0.60 -45.99 -1.46
C THR A 166 1.66 -44.94 -1.09
N LYS A 167 2.84 -45.42 -0.67
CA LYS A 167 4.00 -44.60 -0.24
C LYS A 167 4.50 -43.60 -1.30
N ALA A 168 4.18 -43.80 -2.58
CA ALA A 168 4.60 -42.92 -3.67
C ALA A 168 3.76 -41.62 -3.79
N ALA A 169 2.49 -41.63 -3.38
CA ALA A 169 1.61 -40.45 -3.43
C ALA A 169 1.82 -39.51 -2.22
N ALA A 170 2.24 -40.06 -1.07
CA ALA A 170 2.53 -39.29 0.14
C ALA A 170 3.75 -38.35 0.00
N ALA A 171 4.66 -38.62 -0.94
CA ALA A 171 5.84 -37.80 -1.19
C ALA A 171 5.57 -36.58 -2.09
N SER A 172 4.47 -36.58 -2.87
CA SER A 172 4.12 -35.51 -3.81
C SER A 172 3.11 -34.50 -3.29
N ASP A 173 2.40 -34.77 -2.18
CA ASP A 173 1.23 -33.99 -1.74
C ASP A 173 1.53 -32.78 -0.84
N GLY A 174 2.80 -32.37 -0.71
CA GLY A 174 3.16 -31.14 0.02
C GLY A 174 2.64 -31.04 1.46
N GLY A 175 2.32 -32.18 2.09
CA GLY A 175 1.83 -32.34 3.46
C GLY A 175 0.69 -31.39 3.85
N ARG A 176 -0.57 -31.85 3.81
CA ARG A 176 -1.67 -31.09 4.44
C ARG A 176 -1.58 -31.17 5.96
N PHE A 177 -1.72 -30.03 6.61
CA PHE A 177 -1.66 -29.87 8.06
C PHE A 177 -2.98 -29.31 8.59
N VAL A 178 -3.38 -29.76 9.76
CA VAL A 178 -4.48 -29.17 10.53
C VAL A 178 -3.90 -28.31 11.65
N VAL A 179 -4.35 -27.07 11.76
CA VAL A 179 -3.94 -26.16 12.84
C VAL A 179 -4.57 -26.62 14.15
N ARG A 180 -3.75 -26.93 15.16
CA ARG A 180 -4.21 -27.36 16.50
C ARG A 180 -4.09 -26.28 17.56
N GLY A 181 -3.06 -25.44 17.45
CA GLY A 181 -2.80 -24.37 18.39
C GLY A 181 -2.16 -23.17 17.72
N VAL A 182 -2.51 -21.98 18.17
CA VAL A 182 -2.01 -20.70 17.69
C VAL A 182 -1.63 -19.87 18.90
N LEU A 183 -0.40 -19.35 18.94
CA LEU A 183 0.06 -18.46 20.00
C LEU A 183 0.77 -17.24 19.41
N THR A 184 0.33 -16.06 19.80
CA THR A 184 0.85 -14.78 19.30
C THR A 184 1.72 -14.12 20.36
N SER A 185 2.93 -13.67 19.99
CA SER A 185 3.78 -12.88 20.88
C SER A 185 3.14 -11.52 21.20
N PRO A 186 3.55 -10.80 22.26
CA PRO A 186 3.32 -9.37 22.35
C PRO A 186 3.76 -8.65 21.07
N SER A 187 3.11 -7.52 20.74
CA SER A 187 3.48 -6.74 19.57
C SER A 187 4.84 -6.07 19.77
N PHE A 188 5.58 -5.95 18.68
CA PHE A 188 6.85 -5.24 18.67
C PHE A 188 7.04 -4.46 17.37
N ILE A 189 7.89 -3.43 17.42
CA ILE A 189 8.31 -2.68 16.23
C ILE A 189 9.69 -3.11 15.74
N VAL A 190 9.90 -3.06 14.43
CA VAL A 190 11.17 -3.40 13.79
C VAL A 190 11.76 -2.17 13.13
N MET A 191 12.95 -1.74 13.55
CA MET A 191 13.57 -0.51 13.05
C MET A 191 14.95 -0.71 12.43
N SER A 192 15.36 0.22 11.57
CA SER A 192 16.67 0.18 10.93
C SER A 192 17.77 0.46 11.95
N TYR A 193 18.78 -0.41 12.03
CA TYR A 193 19.95 -0.20 12.87
C TYR A 193 20.63 1.15 12.59
N ARG A 194 20.73 1.55 11.31
CA ARG A 194 21.38 2.82 10.91
C ARG A 194 20.64 4.07 11.39
N ARG A 195 19.34 3.96 11.68
CA ARG A 195 18.49 5.07 12.13
C ARG A 195 18.22 5.03 13.63
N ALA A 196 18.64 3.96 14.31
CA ALA A 196 18.46 3.83 15.74
C ALA A 196 19.44 4.75 16.48
N CYS A 197 19.01 5.36 17.58
CA CYS A 197 19.90 6.12 18.46
C CYS A 197 20.96 5.21 19.09
N TYR A 198 22.01 5.84 19.64
CA TYR A 198 23.14 5.13 20.24
C TYR A 198 22.73 4.18 21.37
N ALA A 199 21.74 4.57 22.18
CA ALA A 199 21.19 3.74 23.26
C ALA A 199 20.58 2.44 22.72
N CYS A 200 19.75 2.54 21.68
CA CYS A 200 19.12 1.40 21.04
C CYS A 200 20.12 0.45 20.37
N GLN A 201 21.23 0.98 19.86
CA GLN A 201 22.27 0.19 19.21
C GLN A 201 23.06 -0.69 20.19
N LYS A 202 22.93 -0.47 21.51
CA LYS A 202 23.57 -1.25 22.59
C LYS A 202 25.10 -1.36 22.39
N HIS A 203 25.77 -0.24 22.13
CA HIS A 203 27.23 -0.19 21.97
C HIS A 203 27.99 -0.53 23.26
N ARG A 204 29.25 -0.96 23.13
CA ARG A 204 30.11 -1.48 24.21
C ARG A 204 30.30 -0.52 25.41
N ASN A 205 30.09 0.78 25.22
CA ASN A 205 30.24 1.83 26.24
C ASN A 205 28.89 2.35 26.77
N HIS A 206 27.82 1.58 26.66
CA HIS A 206 26.49 1.99 27.12
C HIS A 206 26.43 2.04 28.66
N THR A 207 26.36 3.23 29.24
CA THR A 207 26.01 3.41 30.66
C THR A 207 24.49 3.41 30.80
N ALA A 208 23.98 2.92 31.95
CA ALA A 208 22.54 2.89 32.25
C ALA A 208 21.87 4.29 32.24
N SER A 209 22.64 5.38 32.15
CA SER A 209 22.14 6.76 32.04
C SER A 209 21.91 7.25 30.61
N THR A 210 22.19 6.44 29.58
CA THR A 210 22.01 6.86 28.18
C THR A 210 20.53 6.85 27.82
N LYS A 211 19.89 8.02 27.74
CA LYS A 211 18.46 8.12 27.42
C LYS A 211 18.19 7.72 25.97
N CYS A 212 17.14 6.94 25.74
CA CYS A 212 16.72 6.53 24.42
C CYS A 212 15.96 7.66 23.72
N GLU A 213 16.61 8.32 22.76
CA GLU A 213 15.97 9.39 21.94
C GLU A 213 14.85 8.84 21.04
N CYS A 214 14.92 7.56 20.71
CA CYS A 214 13.91 6.89 19.92
C CYS A 214 12.60 6.62 20.69
N GLU A 215 12.59 6.63 22.03
CA GLU A 215 11.36 6.36 22.79
C GLU A 215 10.33 7.48 22.62
N GLY A 216 10.78 8.74 22.59
CA GLY A 216 9.94 9.90 22.30
C GLY A 216 9.58 10.03 20.81
N GLU A 217 10.42 9.53 19.90
CA GLU A 217 10.08 9.47 18.48
C GLU A 217 9.02 8.38 18.22
N PHE A 218 9.07 7.20 18.84
CA PHE A 218 8.24 6.05 18.43
C PHE A 218 7.11 5.66 19.42
N ASN A 219 6.81 6.47 20.45
CA ASN A 219 5.70 6.29 21.40
C ASN A 219 5.60 4.88 22.03
N VAL A 220 6.72 4.33 22.51
CA VAL A 220 6.76 2.95 23.05
C VAL A 220 6.55 2.90 24.59
N SER A 221 6.07 3.99 25.22
CA SER A 221 5.80 4.03 26.67
C SER A 221 4.63 4.94 26.99
N SER A 222 3.60 4.39 27.65
CA SER A 222 2.41 5.11 28.10
C SER A 222 2.70 5.93 29.36
N THR A 223 3.38 7.07 29.23
CA THR A 223 3.31 8.25 30.13
C THR A 223 4.39 9.28 29.78
N SER A 224 4.04 10.39 29.13
CA SER A 224 4.49 11.75 29.47
C SER A 224 4.00 12.78 28.44
N ALA A 225 3.70 13.98 28.96
CA ALA A 225 3.11 15.12 28.27
C ALA A 225 4.03 15.74 27.18
N PRO A 226 3.46 16.48 26.20
CA PRO A 226 4.22 17.06 25.10
C PRO A 226 5.14 18.20 25.57
N SER A 227 6.42 18.11 25.21
CA SER A 227 7.37 19.22 25.29
C SER A 227 7.47 19.94 23.92
N PRO A 228 7.71 21.27 23.91
CA PRO A 228 7.71 22.07 22.69
C PRO A 228 8.88 21.73 21.76
N PRO A 229 8.77 22.01 20.44
CA PRO A 229 9.77 21.63 19.47
C PRO A 229 11.05 22.46 19.64
N PRO A 230 12.26 21.87 19.51
CA PRO A 230 13.47 22.65 19.38
C PRO A 230 13.57 23.26 17.96
N PRO A 231 14.25 24.40 17.79
CA PRO A 231 14.44 25.01 16.49
C PRO A 231 15.25 24.10 15.58
N SER A 232 14.75 23.88 14.37
CA SER A 232 15.40 23.14 13.30
C SER A 232 16.64 23.90 12.83
N THR A 233 17.82 23.39 13.20
CA THR A 233 19.06 23.73 12.49
C THR A 233 19.00 23.12 11.09
N SER A 234 18.87 23.99 10.10
CA SER A 234 19.05 23.72 8.69
C SER A 234 20.38 23.00 8.49
N THR A 235 20.31 21.71 8.17
CA THR A 235 21.50 20.98 7.77
C THR A 235 21.69 21.26 6.29
N THR A 236 22.80 21.92 5.97
CA THR A 236 23.20 22.37 4.65
C THR A 236 23.07 21.25 3.63
N SER A 237 22.17 21.44 2.67
CA SER A 237 22.03 20.63 1.47
C SER A 237 23.36 20.60 0.72
N GLN A 238 23.99 19.44 0.66
CA GLN A 238 25.11 19.22 -0.25
C GLN A 238 24.61 19.25 -1.70
N GLU A 239 24.99 20.30 -2.42
CA GLU A 239 24.85 20.42 -3.87
C GLU A 239 25.80 19.47 -4.62
N ARG A 240 25.26 18.75 -5.64
CA ARG A 240 25.78 18.59 -7.03
C ARG A 240 25.16 17.36 -7.74
N PRO A 241 25.09 17.30 -9.10
CA PRO A 241 25.30 18.35 -10.12
C PRO A 241 24.07 18.57 -11.06
N LEU A 242 24.13 19.66 -11.83
CA LEU A 242 23.12 20.15 -12.79
C LEU A 242 22.91 19.23 -14.02
N SER A 243 21.68 18.75 -14.23
CA SER A 243 20.91 18.75 -15.50
C SER A 243 19.51 18.12 -15.33
N SER A 244 19.30 17.27 -14.30
CA SER A 244 18.01 16.61 -14.01
C SER A 244 17.03 17.48 -13.20
N THR A 245 17.52 18.34 -12.30
CA THR A 245 16.67 19.19 -11.45
C THR A 245 15.86 20.22 -12.22
N ALA A 246 16.43 20.82 -13.27
CA ALA A 246 15.71 21.78 -14.11
C ALA A 246 14.57 21.10 -14.88
N ILE A 247 14.86 19.93 -15.46
CA ILE A 247 13.86 19.10 -16.14
C ILE A 247 12.74 18.70 -15.18
N GLU A 248 13.10 18.26 -13.98
CA GLU A 248 12.13 17.90 -12.94
C GLU A 248 11.23 19.08 -12.59
N ASN A 249 11.80 20.29 -12.42
CA ASN A 249 11.04 21.50 -12.14
C ASN A 249 10.06 21.83 -13.28
N ASP A 250 10.50 21.73 -14.54
CA ASP A 250 9.64 22.00 -15.70
C ASP A 250 8.48 21.01 -15.80
N LEU A 251 8.75 19.71 -15.61
CA LEU A 251 7.71 18.67 -15.55
C LEU A 251 6.74 18.92 -14.39
N ARG A 252 7.27 19.35 -13.23
CA ARG A 252 6.46 19.66 -12.06
C ARG A 252 5.52 20.85 -12.30
N SER A 253 5.95 21.87 -13.06
CA SER A 253 5.07 22.97 -13.47
C SER A 253 3.87 22.50 -14.29
N ILE A 254 4.08 21.56 -15.22
CA ILE A 254 2.98 20.98 -16.01
C ILE A 254 2.04 20.17 -15.12
N LEU A 255 2.60 19.29 -14.29
CA LEU A 255 1.79 18.47 -13.36
C LEU A 255 0.93 19.35 -12.44
N HIS A 256 1.53 20.42 -11.91
CA HIS A 256 0.85 21.39 -11.06
C HIS A 256 -0.28 22.11 -11.81
N CYS A 257 -0.07 22.50 -13.07
CA CYS A 257 -1.12 23.07 -13.92
C CYS A 257 -2.29 22.10 -14.07
N VAL A 258 -2.04 20.83 -14.45
CA VAL A 258 -3.10 19.83 -14.62
C VAL A 258 -3.85 19.55 -13.30
N GLN A 259 -3.17 19.63 -12.16
CA GLN A 259 -3.76 19.42 -10.84
C GLN A 259 -4.64 20.59 -10.39
N LEU A 260 -4.30 21.82 -10.75
CA LEU A 260 -5.09 23.00 -10.36
C LEU A 260 -6.21 23.34 -11.35
N THR A 261 -6.07 22.96 -12.62
CA THR A 261 -7.07 23.28 -13.65
C THR A 261 -8.38 22.51 -13.41
N PRO A 262 -9.50 23.22 -13.15
CA PRO A 262 -10.80 22.58 -13.00
C PRO A 262 -11.26 21.94 -14.31
N LEU A 263 -11.99 20.82 -14.22
CA LEU A 263 -12.51 20.10 -15.40
C LEU A 263 -13.32 21.01 -16.34
N GLY A 264 -14.05 21.98 -15.78
CA GLY A 264 -14.86 22.95 -16.52
C GLY A 264 -14.05 23.86 -17.47
N ALA A 265 -12.77 24.11 -17.18
CA ALA A 265 -11.91 24.92 -18.06
C ALA A 265 -11.49 24.14 -19.32
N LEU A 266 -11.44 22.80 -19.25
CA LEU A 266 -10.95 21.94 -20.33
C LEU A 266 -12.07 21.23 -21.11
N VAL A 267 -13.33 21.67 -20.96
CA VAL A 267 -14.54 21.02 -21.53
C VAL A 267 -14.39 20.69 -23.01
N ARG A 268 -13.78 21.59 -23.81
CA ARG A 268 -13.57 21.38 -25.25
C ARG A 268 -12.64 20.21 -25.59
N TYR A 269 -11.77 19.81 -24.67
CA TYR A 269 -10.76 18.77 -24.86
C TYR A 269 -11.18 17.41 -24.28
N LEU A 270 -12.17 17.39 -23.38
CA LEU A 270 -12.56 16.17 -22.66
C LEU A 270 -12.99 15.02 -23.58
N PRO A 271 -13.75 15.23 -24.68
CA PRO A 271 -14.09 14.13 -25.58
C PRO A 271 -12.87 13.44 -26.18
N ALA A 272 -11.84 14.21 -26.54
CA ALA A 272 -10.59 13.68 -27.08
C ALA A 272 -9.81 12.90 -26.01
N ILE A 273 -9.73 13.44 -24.79
CA ILE A 273 -9.05 12.80 -23.66
C ILE A 273 -9.72 11.47 -23.28
N GLU A 274 -11.04 11.46 -23.14
CA GLU A 274 -11.79 10.25 -22.79
C GLU A 274 -11.72 9.20 -23.89
N SER A 275 -11.90 9.60 -25.16
CA SER A 275 -11.74 8.69 -26.31
C SER A 275 -10.33 8.08 -26.37
N HIS A 276 -9.31 8.88 -26.04
CA HIS A 276 -7.93 8.40 -25.97
C HIS A 276 -7.70 7.40 -24.84
N LEU A 277 -8.18 7.70 -23.62
CA LEU A 277 -8.08 6.79 -22.49
C LEU A 277 -8.86 5.49 -22.74
N ALA A 278 -10.08 5.59 -23.26
CA ALA A 278 -10.91 4.44 -23.58
C ALA A 278 -10.22 3.51 -24.58
N ARG A 279 -9.52 4.04 -25.60
CA ARG A 279 -8.69 3.23 -26.51
C ARG A 279 -7.56 2.49 -25.79
N LEU A 280 -6.89 3.15 -24.85
CA LEU A 280 -5.78 2.55 -24.11
C LEU A 280 -6.25 1.41 -23.19
N VAL A 281 -7.46 1.53 -22.62
CA VAL A 281 -7.99 0.55 -21.65
C VAL A 281 -8.84 -0.54 -22.31
N LEU A 282 -9.65 -0.21 -23.31
CA LEU A 282 -10.60 -1.13 -23.98
C LEU A 282 -10.08 -1.68 -25.33
N GLY A 283 -8.97 -1.16 -25.86
CA GLY A 283 -8.41 -1.61 -27.13
C GLY A 283 -9.18 -1.12 -28.38
N HIS A 284 -9.02 -1.85 -29.49
CA HIS A 284 -9.44 -1.40 -30.83
C HIS A 284 -10.96 -1.36 -31.05
N ASN A 285 -11.74 -2.05 -30.21
CA ASN A 285 -13.20 -2.10 -30.30
C ASN A 285 -13.91 -1.19 -29.28
N TYR A 286 -13.23 -0.17 -28.76
CA TYR A 286 -13.82 0.76 -27.80
C TYR A 286 -15.04 1.47 -28.40
N LYS A 287 -16.24 1.01 -28.04
CA LYS A 287 -17.45 1.82 -28.16
C LYS A 287 -17.75 2.36 -26.79
N VAL A 288 -17.41 3.63 -26.58
CA VAL A 288 -17.84 4.36 -25.38
C VAL A 288 -19.35 4.49 -25.46
N ALA A 289 -20.09 3.64 -24.74
CA ALA A 289 -21.55 3.71 -24.70
C ALA A 289 -22.04 4.97 -23.96
N ALA A 290 -21.26 5.48 -22.99
CA ALA A 290 -21.53 6.72 -22.26
C ALA A 290 -20.23 7.46 -21.89
N SER A 291 -20.24 8.79 -22.00
CA SER A 291 -19.11 9.65 -21.60
C SER A 291 -19.20 10.02 -20.12
N LEU A 292 -18.25 9.55 -19.32
CA LEU A 292 -18.11 9.90 -17.91
C LEU A 292 -17.72 11.37 -17.74
N LEU A 293 -16.81 11.88 -18.57
CA LEU A 293 -16.36 13.28 -18.47
C LEU A 293 -17.51 14.25 -18.78
N ALA A 294 -18.36 13.92 -19.75
CA ALA A 294 -19.57 14.70 -20.02
C ALA A 294 -20.51 14.73 -18.81
N SER A 295 -20.78 13.58 -18.18
CA SER A 295 -21.62 13.52 -16.97
C SER A 295 -21.06 14.39 -15.83
N LEU A 296 -19.74 14.35 -15.60
CA LEU A 296 -19.07 15.17 -14.58
C LEU A 296 -19.16 16.68 -14.88
N VAL A 297 -19.01 17.08 -16.13
CA VAL A 297 -19.17 18.48 -16.54
C VAL A 297 -20.60 18.96 -16.37
N HIS A 298 -21.59 18.15 -16.75
CA HIS A 298 -23.00 18.48 -16.62
C HIS A 298 -23.42 18.69 -15.14
N ALA A 299 -22.81 17.94 -14.23
CA ALA A 299 -23.02 18.05 -12.79
C ALA A 299 -22.31 19.24 -12.13
N SER A 300 -21.35 19.89 -12.82
CA SER A 300 -20.54 20.94 -12.22
C SER A 300 -21.37 22.20 -11.89
N PRO A 301 -21.25 22.76 -10.66
CA PRO A 301 -22.10 23.84 -10.17
C PRO A 301 -21.92 25.17 -10.93
N HIS A 302 -20.85 25.30 -11.71
CA HIS A 302 -20.56 26.49 -12.53
C HIS A 302 -21.48 26.67 -13.76
N ARG A 303 -22.41 25.74 -14.02
CA ARG A 303 -23.45 25.96 -15.04
C ARG A 303 -24.44 27.07 -14.70
N ARG A 304 -24.63 27.42 -13.42
CA ARG A 304 -25.65 28.43 -13.02
C ARG A 304 -25.18 29.88 -13.11
N THR A 305 -23.88 30.16 -13.08
CA THR A 305 -23.35 31.54 -13.13
C THR A 305 -22.93 32.00 -14.53
N CYS A 306 -22.63 31.08 -15.45
CA CYS A 306 -22.14 31.44 -16.79
C CYS A 306 -23.23 31.89 -17.78
N LEU A 307 -24.52 31.72 -17.45
CA LEU A 307 -25.64 32.11 -18.30
C LEU A 307 -26.31 33.44 -17.91
N LEU A 308 -25.91 34.08 -16.80
CA LEU A 308 -26.60 35.26 -16.23
C LEU A 308 -25.71 36.45 -15.88
N LEU A 309 -24.39 36.41 -16.12
CA LEU A 309 -23.51 37.56 -15.91
C LEU A 309 -23.31 38.33 -17.23
N PRO A 310 -23.42 39.67 -17.24
CA PRO A 310 -22.99 40.48 -18.37
C PRO A 310 -21.48 40.28 -18.60
N PRO A 311 -20.94 40.53 -19.81
CA PRO A 311 -19.57 40.17 -20.20
C PRO A 311 -18.45 40.84 -19.39
N SER A 312 -18.77 41.68 -18.40
CA SER A 312 -17.87 42.66 -17.81
C SER A 312 -17.37 42.33 -16.40
N SER A 313 -17.83 41.23 -15.77
CA SER A 313 -17.43 40.88 -14.39
C SER A 313 -16.95 39.42 -14.22
N SER A 314 -16.58 38.75 -15.32
CA SER A 314 -15.90 37.45 -15.33
C SER A 314 -14.38 37.64 -15.32
N HIS A 315 -13.79 37.95 -14.16
CA HIS A 315 -12.34 38.18 -14.03
C HIS A 315 -11.43 36.92 -14.20
N MET A 316 -11.93 35.79 -14.73
CA MET A 316 -11.10 34.59 -14.98
C MET A 316 -11.42 33.77 -16.24
N PHE A 317 -12.31 34.21 -17.13
CA PHE A 317 -12.63 33.44 -18.35
C PHE A 317 -12.87 34.32 -19.58
N VAL A 318 -12.10 35.40 -19.75
CA VAL A 318 -11.94 36.05 -21.06
C VAL A 318 -10.64 35.54 -21.64
N GLY A 319 -10.72 34.42 -22.37
CA GLY A 319 -9.54 33.80 -22.97
C GLY A 319 -8.86 34.74 -23.94
N HIS A 320 -7.73 35.33 -23.54
CA HIS A 320 -6.76 35.86 -24.48
C HIS A 320 -6.25 34.70 -25.35
N GLN A 321 -5.99 34.95 -26.64
CA GLN A 321 -5.48 33.93 -27.57
C GLN A 321 -4.25 33.16 -27.03
N GLY A 322 -3.47 33.78 -26.13
CA GLY A 322 -2.34 33.14 -25.45
C GLY A 322 -2.70 32.08 -24.40
N GLU A 323 -3.79 32.24 -23.64
CA GLU A 323 -4.23 31.25 -22.63
C GLU A 323 -4.80 29.99 -23.29
N GLN A 324 -5.58 30.18 -24.36
CA GLN A 324 -6.11 29.07 -25.15
C GLN A 324 -5.01 28.22 -25.81
N GLN A 325 -3.83 28.81 -26.05
CA GLN A 325 -2.67 28.10 -26.58
C GLN A 325 -2.00 27.23 -25.51
N VAL A 326 -1.92 27.70 -24.25
CA VAL A 326 -1.31 26.93 -23.15
C VAL A 326 -2.14 25.70 -22.81
N ASP A 327 -3.47 25.84 -22.70
CA ASP A 327 -4.36 24.71 -22.40
C ASP A 327 -4.24 23.57 -23.42
N GLY A 328 -4.17 23.91 -24.71
CA GLY A 328 -3.97 22.93 -25.78
C GLY A 328 -2.66 22.17 -25.65
N LEU A 329 -1.55 22.87 -25.34
CA LEU A 329 -0.24 22.23 -25.15
C LEU A 329 -0.21 21.35 -23.90
N VAL A 330 -0.84 21.78 -22.81
CA VAL A 330 -0.98 20.98 -21.59
C VAL A 330 -1.79 19.71 -21.87
N VAL A 331 -2.88 19.80 -22.64
CA VAL A 331 -3.67 18.64 -23.07
C VAL A 331 -2.85 17.68 -23.91
N GLU A 332 -2.04 18.17 -24.85
CA GLU A 332 -1.12 17.31 -25.61
C GLU A 332 -0.11 16.58 -24.71
N CYS A 333 0.41 17.25 -23.68
CA CYS A 333 1.25 16.63 -22.66
C CYS A 333 0.49 15.52 -21.91
N VAL A 334 -0.77 15.76 -21.53
CA VAL A 334 -1.62 14.77 -20.86
C VAL A 334 -1.87 13.56 -21.75
N LEU A 335 -2.19 13.75 -23.03
CA LEU A 335 -2.40 12.65 -23.99
C LEU A 335 -1.14 11.81 -24.19
N GLN A 336 0.03 12.45 -24.30
CA GLN A 336 1.31 11.76 -24.35
C GLN A 336 1.58 11.01 -23.04
N ALA A 337 1.31 11.64 -21.89
CA ALA A 337 1.50 11.03 -20.58
C ALA A 337 0.66 9.77 -20.41
N LEU A 338 -0.61 9.80 -20.80
CA LEU A 338 -1.47 8.61 -20.81
C LEU A 338 -0.91 7.52 -21.73
N THR A 339 -0.55 7.85 -22.95
CA THR A 339 0.02 6.88 -23.91
C THR A 339 1.27 6.20 -23.35
N SER A 340 2.18 7.01 -22.80
CA SER A 340 3.42 6.56 -22.18
C SER A 340 3.18 5.70 -20.95
N ALA A 341 2.31 6.13 -20.02
CA ALA A 341 2.04 5.43 -18.76
C ALA A 341 1.34 4.08 -18.96
N PHE A 342 0.45 3.96 -19.95
CA PHE A 342 -0.23 2.69 -20.27
C PHE A 342 0.62 1.75 -21.14
N SER A 343 1.79 2.19 -21.61
CA SER A 343 2.65 1.37 -22.48
C SER A 343 3.31 0.21 -21.75
N ASN A 344 3.52 -0.90 -22.46
CA ASN A 344 4.26 -2.03 -21.90
C ASN A 344 5.73 -1.67 -21.60
N ASN A 345 6.33 -0.82 -22.43
CA ASN A 345 7.68 -0.32 -22.22
C ASN A 345 7.81 0.35 -20.86
N TYR A 346 6.87 1.21 -20.46
CA TYR A 346 6.90 1.89 -19.17
C TYR A 346 6.92 0.89 -17.99
N ARG A 347 6.04 -0.12 -18.03
CA ARG A 347 6.00 -1.19 -17.03
C ARG A 347 7.31 -2.01 -16.98
N THR A 348 7.88 -2.33 -18.14
CA THR A 348 9.15 -3.06 -18.23
C THR A 348 10.31 -2.25 -17.64
N HIS A 349 10.37 -0.93 -17.92
CA HIS A 349 11.39 -0.06 -17.31
C HIS A 349 11.29 -0.04 -15.78
N PHE A 350 10.08 0.09 -15.21
CA PHE A 350 9.90 0.04 -13.76
C PHE A 350 10.27 -1.33 -13.17
N GLY A 351 9.98 -2.43 -13.86
CA GLY A 351 10.44 -3.76 -13.48
C GLY A 351 11.96 -3.86 -13.43
N HIS A 352 12.66 -3.27 -14.41
CA HIS A 352 14.11 -3.21 -14.44
C HIS A 352 14.66 -2.32 -13.31
N TYR A 353 14.14 -1.11 -13.13
CA TYR A 353 14.57 -0.20 -12.07
C TYR A 353 14.37 -0.79 -10.67
N ALA A 354 13.33 -1.60 -10.46
CA ALA A 354 13.08 -2.27 -9.18
C ALA A 354 14.22 -3.23 -8.79
N THR A 355 15.02 -3.72 -9.73
CA THR A 355 16.21 -4.54 -9.44
C THR A 355 17.32 -3.74 -8.74
N PHE A 356 17.36 -2.42 -8.95
CA PHE A 356 18.33 -1.51 -8.33
C PHE A 356 17.85 -0.91 -7.01
N LEU A 357 16.67 -1.30 -6.50
CA LEU A 357 16.05 -0.71 -5.31
C LEU A 357 16.98 -0.69 -4.06
N PHE A 358 17.93 -1.62 -3.99
CA PHE A 358 18.88 -1.74 -2.88
C PHE A 358 20.30 -1.29 -3.22
N ASP A 359 20.55 -0.83 -4.45
CA ASP A 359 21.82 -0.27 -4.92
C ASP A 359 21.67 1.24 -5.06
N LYS A 360 22.22 2.00 -4.11
CA LYS A 360 21.99 3.45 -4.03
C LYS A 360 22.53 4.21 -5.26
N PRO A 361 23.78 4.00 -5.73
CA PRO A 361 24.24 4.59 -6.98
C PRO A 361 23.34 4.27 -8.18
N ALA A 362 23.06 2.98 -8.42
CA ALA A 362 22.26 2.58 -9.57
C ALA A 362 20.80 3.09 -9.49
N LEU A 363 20.24 3.23 -8.29
CA LEU A 363 18.92 3.82 -8.06
C LEU A 363 18.86 5.30 -8.43
N ILE A 364 19.92 6.06 -8.16
CA ILE A 364 20.02 7.48 -8.54
C ILE A 364 20.09 7.60 -10.07
N ASP A 365 20.88 6.75 -10.71
CA ASP A 365 20.99 6.72 -12.18
C ASP A 365 19.65 6.33 -12.83
N ALA A 366 18.95 5.34 -12.26
CA ALA A 366 17.62 4.93 -12.69
C ALA A 366 16.59 6.07 -12.58
N TYR A 367 16.64 6.84 -11.48
CA TYR A 367 15.78 8.01 -11.30
C TYR A 367 16.07 9.10 -12.34
N ASN A 368 17.35 9.45 -12.56
CA ASN A 368 17.73 10.45 -13.56
C ASN A 368 17.32 10.01 -14.98
N HIS A 369 17.48 8.73 -15.30
CA HIS A 369 17.05 8.17 -16.58
C HIS A 369 15.52 8.24 -16.74
N TRP A 370 14.75 7.96 -15.69
CA TRP A 370 13.29 8.09 -15.70
C TRP A 370 12.81 9.52 -15.93
N VAL A 371 13.42 10.51 -15.27
CA VAL A 371 13.10 11.94 -15.47
C VAL A 371 13.45 12.39 -16.90
N ALA A 372 14.63 12.00 -17.40
CA ALA A 372 15.07 12.32 -18.76
C ALA A 372 14.15 11.68 -19.81
N TRP A 373 13.70 10.44 -19.57
CA TRP A 373 12.76 9.75 -20.46
C TRP A 373 11.44 10.52 -20.60
N TRP A 374 10.83 10.92 -19.48
CA TRP A 374 9.59 11.71 -19.49
C TRP A 374 9.75 13.03 -20.25
N SER A 375 10.86 13.73 -19.99
CA SER A 375 11.21 14.96 -20.70
C SER A 375 11.29 14.76 -22.21
N SER A 376 11.94 13.68 -22.65
CA SER A 376 12.03 13.33 -24.07
C SER A 376 10.66 13.04 -24.68
N GLN A 377 9.78 12.30 -23.98
CA GLN A 377 8.44 11.99 -24.48
C GLN A 377 7.60 13.26 -24.67
N VAL A 378 7.60 14.13 -23.65
CA VAL A 378 6.84 15.39 -23.67
C VAL A 378 7.40 16.35 -24.72
N THR A 379 8.73 16.52 -24.77
CA THR A 379 9.39 17.41 -25.73
C THR A 379 9.12 16.99 -27.18
N HIS A 380 9.21 15.68 -27.46
CA HIS A 380 8.89 15.16 -28.80
C HIS A 380 7.44 15.47 -29.19
N ARG A 381 6.48 15.29 -28.27
CA ARG A 381 5.06 15.61 -28.51
C ARG A 381 4.85 17.10 -28.76
N LEU A 382 5.46 17.97 -27.96
CA LEU A 382 5.32 19.42 -28.09
C LEU A 382 5.92 19.94 -29.39
N ALA A 383 7.10 19.43 -29.77
CA ALA A 383 7.78 19.77 -31.01
C ALA A 383 6.92 19.41 -32.23
N SER A 384 6.31 18.22 -32.24
CA SER A 384 5.50 17.77 -33.38
C SER A 384 4.19 18.53 -33.56
N HIS A 385 3.61 19.10 -32.50
CA HIS A 385 2.31 19.80 -32.55
C HIS A 385 2.44 21.33 -32.69
N SER A 386 3.51 21.92 -32.17
CA SER A 386 3.59 23.38 -32.01
C SER A 386 5.00 23.97 -32.07
N ASN A 387 6.02 23.14 -32.32
CA ASN A 387 7.43 23.52 -32.24
C ASN A 387 7.82 24.17 -30.89
N ALA A 388 7.08 23.87 -29.81
CA ALA A 388 7.35 24.35 -28.45
C ALA A 388 8.27 23.37 -27.70
N SER A 389 9.04 23.88 -26.73
CA SER A 389 9.85 23.07 -25.81
C SER A 389 9.19 22.92 -24.44
N LEU A 390 9.63 21.92 -23.67
CA LEU A 390 9.20 21.71 -22.29
C LEU A 390 9.46 22.97 -21.41
N ALA A 391 10.66 23.54 -21.49
CA ALA A 391 11.03 24.75 -20.75
C ALA A 391 10.21 25.98 -21.19
N GLU A 392 9.89 26.09 -22.48
CA GLU A 392 9.03 27.15 -23.01
C GLU A 392 7.62 27.07 -22.38
N LEU A 393 7.03 25.88 -22.35
CA LEU A 393 5.72 25.65 -21.75
C LEU A 393 5.74 25.88 -20.24
N ALA A 394 6.73 25.36 -19.51
CA ALA A 394 6.86 25.53 -18.07
C ALA A 394 6.94 27.01 -17.67
N ARG A 395 7.76 27.82 -18.37
CA ARG A 395 7.84 29.26 -18.12
C ARG A 395 6.52 29.99 -18.43
N ARG A 396 5.78 29.58 -19.46
CA ARG A 396 4.44 30.13 -19.73
C ARG A 396 3.47 29.81 -18.60
N ILE A 397 3.46 28.58 -18.10
CA ILE A 397 2.63 28.18 -16.96
C ILE A 397 2.99 29.01 -15.72
N ASN A 398 4.27 29.08 -15.38
CA ASN A 398 4.75 29.78 -14.19
C ASN A 398 4.48 31.29 -14.23
N LYS A 399 4.44 31.91 -15.42
CA LYS A 399 4.05 33.32 -15.58
C LYS A 399 2.60 33.58 -15.20
N HIS A 400 1.71 32.60 -15.36
CA HIS A 400 0.27 32.74 -15.09
C HIS A 400 -0.16 32.06 -13.77
N ALA A 401 0.75 31.35 -13.10
CA ALA A 401 0.45 30.68 -11.83
C ALA A 401 0.41 31.71 -10.68
N ALA A 402 -0.78 32.00 -10.18
CA ALA A 402 -1.00 32.88 -9.03
C ALA A 402 -0.92 32.14 -7.67
N SER A 403 -0.97 30.80 -7.67
CA SER A 403 -1.07 29.98 -6.46
C SER A 403 0.26 29.31 -6.09
N PRO A 404 0.61 29.27 -4.79
CA PRO A 404 1.78 28.53 -4.33
C PRO A 404 1.64 27.03 -4.65
N MET A 405 2.76 26.39 -4.99
CA MET A 405 2.78 24.95 -5.25
C MET A 405 2.36 24.18 -4.00
N LEU A 406 1.42 23.25 -4.15
CA LEU A 406 1.08 22.31 -3.08
C LEU A 406 2.32 21.50 -2.71
N SER A 407 2.50 21.27 -1.40
CA SER A 407 3.51 20.36 -0.88
C SER A 407 3.24 18.95 -1.40
N MET A 408 4.10 18.48 -2.31
CA MET A 408 4.04 17.15 -2.91
C MET A 408 5.30 16.39 -2.53
N SER A 409 5.23 15.05 -2.49
CA SER A 409 6.45 14.23 -2.38
C SER A 409 7.42 14.64 -3.47
N ASP A 410 8.71 14.72 -3.13
CA ASP A 410 9.74 14.93 -4.14
C ASP A 410 9.68 13.79 -5.19
N GLY A 411 10.15 14.04 -6.42
CA GLY A 411 10.01 13.05 -7.49
C GLY A 411 10.70 11.73 -7.16
N VAL A 412 11.75 11.78 -6.35
CA VAL A 412 12.52 10.62 -5.88
C VAL A 412 11.70 9.75 -4.93
N GLU A 413 10.98 10.37 -3.98
CA GLU A 413 10.12 9.68 -3.03
C GLU A 413 9.00 8.94 -3.74
N TYR A 414 8.31 9.58 -4.70
CA TYR A 414 7.31 8.91 -5.53
C TYR A 414 7.91 7.72 -6.28
N PHE A 415 9.05 7.94 -6.96
CA PHE A 415 9.74 6.92 -7.72
C PHE A 415 10.10 5.71 -6.85
N VAL A 416 10.73 5.95 -5.70
CA VAL A 416 11.14 4.88 -4.77
C VAL A 416 9.93 4.15 -4.17
N ALA A 417 8.86 4.87 -3.81
CA ALA A 417 7.63 4.25 -3.31
C ALA A 417 7.03 3.31 -4.36
N GLN A 418 6.97 3.75 -5.62
CA GLN A 418 6.47 2.93 -6.71
C GLN A 418 7.37 1.72 -7.00
N LEU A 419 8.70 1.88 -6.99
CA LEU A 419 9.63 0.77 -7.18
C LEU A 419 9.51 -0.30 -6.09
N ARG A 420 9.19 0.09 -4.84
CA ARG A 420 8.93 -0.88 -3.77
C ARG A 420 7.73 -1.76 -4.09
N GLU A 421 6.65 -1.19 -4.58
CA GLU A 421 5.47 -1.98 -4.96
C GLU A 421 5.77 -2.89 -6.15
N VAL A 422 6.42 -2.35 -7.20
CA VAL A 422 6.83 -3.18 -8.36
C VAL A 422 7.75 -4.33 -7.94
N TYR A 423 8.70 -4.07 -7.02
CA TYR A 423 9.56 -5.13 -6.46
C TYR A 423 8.73 -6.22 -5.76
N LEU A 424 7.73 -5.84 -4.95
CA LEU A 424 6.82 -6.78 -4.29
C LEU A 424 5.91 -7.56 -5.26
N GLY A 425 5.71 -7.04 -6.47
CA GLY A 425 4.97 -7.68 -7.55
C GLY A 425 5.77 -8.60 -8.47
N THR A 426 7.10 -8.67 -8.32
CA THR A 426 7.97 -9.53 -9.14
C THR A 426 7.70 -11.01 -8.92
N ALA A 427 7.93 -11.83 -9.96
CA ALA A 427 7.72 -13.28 -9.91
C ALA A 427 8.58 -13.93 -8.81
N GLY A 428 7.93 -14.72 -7.94
CA GLY A 428 8.58 -15.41 -6.82
C GLY A 428 8.47 -14.69 -5.47
N HIS A 429 7.86 -13.50 -5.39
CA HIS A 429 7.58 -12.85 -4.11
C HIS A 429 6.30 -13.42 -3.47
N PRO A 430 6.29 -13.81 -2.17
CA PRO A 430 5.13 -14.42 -1.49
C PRO A 430 3.84 -13.58 -1.54
N SER A 431 3.97 -12.26 -1.72
CA SER A 431 2.85 -11.32 -1.81
C SER A 431 2.12 -11.33 -3.16
N LYS A 432 2.64 -12.06 -4.16
CA LYS A 432 1.98 -12.18 -5.47
C LYS A 432 0.87 -13.23 -5.38
N MET A 433 -0.32 -12.80 -4.98
CA MET A 433 -1.53 -13.65 -5.03
C MET A 433 -1.98 -13.85 -6.48
N PRO A 434 -2.42 -15.07 -6.87
CA PRO A 434 -3.14 -15.28 -8.11
C PRO A 434 -4.37 -14.37 -8.14
N PHE A 435 -4.57 -13.69 -9.26
CA PHE A 435 -5.83 -12.99 -9.54
C PHE A 435 -6.38 -13.61 -10.84
N PRO A 436 -7.63 -14.12 -10.84
CA PRO A 436 -8.56 -14.18 -9.72
C PRO A 436 -8.11 -15.18 -8.64
N PRO A 437 -8.46 -14.97 -7.36
CA PRO A 437 -8.21 -15.95 -6.32
C PRO A 437 -9.01 -17.23 -6.62
N ASN A 438 -8.37 -18.41 -6.51
CA ASN A 438 -8.99 -19.71 -6.81
C ASN A 438 -10.29 -20.00 -6.01
N ASN A 439 -10.52 -19.24 -4.93
CA ASN A 439 -11.68 -19.34 -4.04
C ASN A 439 -12.58 -18.09 -4.11
N ALA A 440 -12.71 -17.49 -5.29
CA ALA A 440 -13.58 -16.33 -5.47
C ALA A 440 -15.04 -16.67 -5.12
N LEU A 441 -15.68 -15.78 -4.36
CA LEU A 441 -17.04 -15.93 -3.85
C LEU A 441 -17.92 -14.76 -4.32
N GLY A 442 -19.20 -15.04 -4.55
CA GLY A 442 -20.24 -14.05 -4.77
C GLY A 442 -20.45 -13.62 -6.22
N THR A 443 -21.59 -12.97 -6.45
CA THR A 443 -22.08 -12.48 -7.76
C THR A 443 -21.29 -11.29 -8.30
N MET A 444 -20.51 -10.62 -7.44
CA MET A 444 -19.65 -9.49 -7.80
C MET A 444 -18.37 -9.92 -8.53
N HIS A 445 -18.00 -11.20 -8.45
CA HIS A 445 -16.76 -11.66 -9.02
C HIS A 445 -16.75 -11.55 -10.55
N GLY A 446 -15.79 -10.81 -11.09
CA GLY A 446 -15.50 -10.79 -12.52
C GLY A 446 -14.93 -9.48 -13.02
N LEU A 447 -14.86 -9.42 -14.34
CA LEU A 447 -14.39 -8.27 -15.10
C LEU A 447 -15.57 -7.36 -15.47
N TRP A 448 -15.51 -6.10 -15.07
CA TRP A 448 -16.62 -5.14 -15.18
C TRP A 448 -16.18 -3.91 -15.95
N THR A 449 -17.02 -3.44 -16.88
CA THR A 449 -16.79 -2.23 -17.67
C THR A 449 -17.81 -1.18 -17.32
N PHE A 450 -17.35 0.06 -17.16
CA PHE A 450 -18.22 1.20 -16.94
C PHE A 450 -19.23 1.32 -18.10
N SER A 451 -20.52 1.39 -17.76
CA SER A 451 -21.60 1.54 -18.72
C SER A 451 -22.15 2.96 -18.72
N HIS A 452 -22.65 3.44 -17.58
CA HIS A 452 -23.27 4.76 -17.46
C HIS A 452 -23.37 5.20 -16.00
N VAL A 453 -23.73 6.47 -15.81
CA VAL A 453 -24.06 7.04 -14.49
C VAL A 453 -25.57 6.95 -14.27
N HIS A 454 -26.00 6.36 -13.15
CA HIS A 454 -27.38 6.31 -12.74
C HIS A 454 -27.75 7.53 -11.88
N GLY A 455 -28.88 8.19 -12.17
CA GLY A 455 -29.40 9.30 -11.36
C GLY A 455 -28.58 10.60 -11.40
N GLY A 456 -27.52 10.67 -12.21
CA GLY A 456 -26.63 11.84 -12.31
C GLY A 456 -25.54 11.88 -11.24
N ILE A 457 -24.83 13.01 -11.16
CA ILE A 457 -23.75 13.26 -10.21
C ILE A 457 -24.08 14.52 -9.42
N ASP A 458 -23.94 14.49 -8.09
CA ASP A 458 -23.88 15.68 -7.23
C ASP A 458 -22.41 16.05 -7.03
N LEU A 459 -21.98 17.16 -7.63
CA LEU A 459 -20.62 17.69 -7.50
C LEU A 459 -20.69 19.08 -6.84
N ARG A 460 -20.13 19.22 -5.64
CA ARG A 460 -20.20 20.48 -4.86
C ARG A 460 -18.93 21.30 -4.91
N LEU A 461 -17.79 20.66 -5.17
CA LEU A 461 -16.49 21.33 -5.37
C LEU A 461 -15.94 20.99 -6.76
N PRO A 462 -15.17 21.90 -7.38
CA PRO A 462 -14.52 21.59 -8.65
C PRO A 462 -13.56 20.41 -8.51
N MET A 463 -13.53 19.56 -9.53
CA MET A 463 -12.60 18.44 -9.64
C MET A 463 -11.52 18.74 -10.69
N SER A 464 -10.27 18.40 -10.41
CA SER A 464 -9.17 18.53 -11.37
C SER A 464 -9.21 17.44 -12.43
N LEU A 465 -8.64 17.70 -13.61
CA LEU A 465 -8.49 16.69 -14.65
C LEU A 465 -7.64 15.51 -14.15
N LEU A 466 -6.56 15.76 -13.40
CA LEU A 466 -5.70 14.71 -12.87
C LEU A 466 -6.46 13.74 -11.95
N THR A 467 -7.31 14.26 -11.06
CA THR A 467 -8.14 13.44 -10.16
C THR A 467 -9.04 12.51 -10.95
N VAL A 468 -9.72 13.03 -11.98
CA VAL A 468 -10.63 12.22 -12.81
C VAL A 468 -9.88 11.16 -13.59
N LEU A 469 -8.77 11.51 -14.24
CA LEU A 469 -7.96 10.57 -15.02
C LEU A 469 -7.40 9.43 -14.15
N ARG A 470 -6.98 9.74 -12.91
CA ARG A 470 -6.57 8.72 -11.95
C ARG A 470 -7.73 7.78 -11.62
N CYS A 471 -8.91 8.31 -11.31
CA CYS A 471 -10.11 7.49 -11.08
C CYS A 471 -10.44 6.60 -12.29
N MET A 472 -10.41 7.15 -13.50
CA MET A 472 -10.69 6.37 -14.72
C MET A 472 -9.64 5.28 -14.95
N SER A 473 -8.35 5.55 -14.70
CA SER A 473 -7.31 4.51 -14.83
C SER A 473 -7.51 3.31 -13.90
N MET A 474 -8.28 3.47 -12.82
CA MET A 474 -8.59 2.43 -11.84
C MET A 474 -9.94 1.76 -12.08
N LEU A 475 -10.95 2.52 -12.51
CA LEU A 475 -12.36 2.13 -12.44
C LEU A 475 -13.04 2.04 -13.81
N TYR A 476 -12.44 2.50 -14.91
CA TYR A 476 -13.11 2.44 -16.22
C TYR A 476 -13.37 0.99 -16.66
N VAL A 477 -12.40 0.12 -16.38
CA VAL A 477 -12.56 -1.33 -16.35
C VAL A 477 -11.91 -1.82 -15.06
N MET A 478 -12.62 -2.64 -14.30
CA MET A 478 -12.11 -3.22 -13.07
C MET A 478 -12.39 -4.71 -13.04
N ASP A 479 -11.41 -5.46 -12.56
CA ASP A 479 -11.56 -6.83 -12.13
C ASP A 479 -11.72 -6.81 -10.60
N ILE A 480 -12.86 -7.30 -10.11
CA ILE A 480 -13.24 -7.23 -8.70
C ILE A 480 -13.76 -8.58 -8.24
N GLY A 481 -13.47 -8.95 -7.01
CA GLY A 481 -13.96 -10.18 -6.43
C GLY A 481 -13.72 -10.25 -4.93
N THR A 482 -14.55 -11.02 -4.25
CA THR A 482 -14.32 -11.36 -2.85
C THR A 482 -13.74 -12.76 -2.75
N ALA A 483 -12.86 -12.98 -1.79
CA ALA A 483 -12.27 -14.29 -1.51
C ALA A 483 -12.07 -14.45 -0.01
N LYS A 484 -11.70 -15.65 0.39
CA LYS A 484 -11.17 -15.94 1.72
C LYS A 484 -9.66 -15.94 1.66
N ASP A 485 -9.01 -15.20 2.56
CA ASP A 485 -7.57 -15.34 2.74
C ASP A 485 -7.22 -16.69 3.40
N GLU A 486 -5.92 -16.95 3.52
CA GLU A 486 -5.39 -18.14 4.19
C GLU A 486 -5.91 -18.31 5.64
N CYS A 487 -6.28 -17.20 6.29
CA CYS A 487 -6.81 -17.14 7.65
C CYS A 487 -8.34 -17.21 7.71
N GLY A 488 -9.04 -17.37 6.58
CA GLY A 488 -10.50 -17.42 6.53
C GLY A 488 -11.20 -16.05 6.65
N ALA A 489 -10.45 -14.94 6.68
CA ALA A 489 -11.02 -13.61 6.63
C ALA A 489 -11.54 -13.29 5.22
N SER A 490 -12.67 -12.59 5.15
CA SER A 490 -13.19 -12.13 3.86
C SER A 490 -12.34 -10.98 3.34
N VAL A 491 -11.87 -11.08 2.10
CA VAL A 491 -11.01 -10.10 1.45
C VAL A 491 -11.59 -9.70 0.11
N LEU A 492 -11.68 -8.39 -0.12
CA LEU A 492 -12.02 -7.82 -1.42
C LEU A 492 -10.73 -7.54 -2.19
N HIS A 493 -10.65 -8.06 -3.41
CA HIS A 493 -9.60 -7.75 -4.35
C HIS A 493 -10.15 -6.88 -5.49
N VAL A 494 -9.40 -5.85 -5.86
CA VAL A 494 -9.76 -4.94 -6.96
C VAL A 494 -8.51 -4.62 -7.78
N ARG A 495 -8.60 -4.73 -9.10
CA ARG A 495 -7.50 -4.47 -10.02
C ARG A 495 -7.96 -3.89 -11.35
N ALA A 496 -7.19 -2.99 -11.93
CA ALA A 496 -7.35 -2.57 -13.31
C ALA A 496 -6.67 -3.60 -14.25
N PRO A 497 -7.36 -4.13 -15.26
CA PRO A 497 -6.80 -5.13 -16.19
C PRO A 497 -5.61 -4.60 -17.00
N VAL A 498 -5.64 -3.30 -17.31
CA VAL A 498 -4.53 -2.58 -17.92
C VAL A 498 -3.90 -1.67 -16.87
N PRO A 499 -3.00 -2.18 -16.01
CA PRO A 499 -2.42 -1.38 -14.94
C PRO A 499 -1.34 -0.41 -15.46
N LEU A 500 -1.09 0.64 -14.70
CA LEU A 500 0.04 1.55 -14.92
C LEU A 500 1.37 0.90 -14.52
N TYR A 501 1.34 0.01 -13.52
CA TYR A 501 2.52 -0.66 -12.98
C TYR A 501 2.28 -2.16 -12.78
N ASN A 502 3.30 -2.99 -13.02
CA ASN A 502 3.25 -4.42 -12.75
C ASN A 502 3.47 -4.69 -11.26
N THR A 503 2.38 -4.63 -10.48
CA THR A 503 2.38 -4.86 -9.03
C THR A 503 1.10 -5.58 -8.58
N ILE A 504 0.95 -5.79 -7.27
CA ILE A 504 -0.27 -6.26 -6.62
C ILE A 504 -1.45 -5.30 -6.87
N GLY A 505 -2.67 -5.82 -6.91
CA GLY A 505 -3.88 -5.01 -6.92
C GLY A 505 -4.22 -4.45 -5.53
N SER A 506 -5.34 -3.74 -5.41
CA SER A 506 -5.87 -3.34 -4.11
C SER A 506 -6.47 -4.56 -3.40
N ILE A 507 -6.12 -4.71 -2.12
CA ILE A 507 -6.56 -5.81 -1.27
C ILE A 507 -7.12 -5.19 0.01
N PHE A 508 -8.37 -5.53 0.34
CA PHE A 508 -9.07 -5.02 1.50
C PHE A 508 -9.63 -6.17 2.33
N VAL A 509 -9.10 -6.39 3.53
CA VAL A 509 -9.74 -7.24 4.55
C VAL A 509 -11.04 -6.58 5.00
N VAL A 510 -12.13 -7.33 4.98
CA VAL A 510 -13.51 -6.85 5.15
C VAL A 510 -14.03 -7.21 6.55
N ASP A 511 -13.42 -6.61 7.57
CA ASP A 511 -13.66 -6.90 8.99
C ASP A 511 -14.02 -5.64 9.81
N GLY A 512 -14.22 -4.50 9.16
CA GLY A 512 -14.53 -3.23 9.82
C GLY A 512 -13.37 -2.59 10.58
N THR A 513 -12.15 -3.14 10.50
CA THR A 513 -10.98 -2.63 11.23
C THR A 513 -10.17 -1.64 10.38
N PRO A 514 -9.67 -0.53 10.94
CA PRO A 514 -8.76 0.39 10.25
C PRO A 514 -7.46 -0.28 9.82
N ARG A 515 -7.17 -0.25 8.53
CA ARG A 515 -6.04 -0.95 7.91
C ARG A 515 -5.39 -0.08 6.84
N VAL A 516 -4.26 -0.53 6.31
CA VAL A 516 -3.53 0.13 5.21
C VAL A 516 -3.51 -0.77 3.98
N PHE A 517 -3.94 -0.25 2.83
CA PHE A 517 -3.72 -0.89 1.52
C PHE A 517 -2.56 -0.20 0.79
N ARG A 518 -1.78 -0.96 0.00
CA ARG A 518 -0.47 -0.52 -0.50
C ARG A 518 -0.48 0.05 -1.92
N ALA A 519 -1.40 -0.42 -2.75
CA ALA A 519 -1.51 -0.06 -4.16
C ALA A 519 -2.97 0.14 -4.53
N PHE A 520 -3.23 1.19 -5.32
CA PHE A 520 -4.50 1.41 -5.99
C PHE A 520 -4.74 0.34 -7.08
N PRO A 521 -5.97 0.18 -7.60
CA PRO A 521 -6.27 -0.87 -8.58
C PRO A 521 -5.42 -0.82 -9.84
N ASN A 522 -4.96 0.37 -10.24
CA ASN A 522 -4.07 0.59 -11.38
C ASN A 522 -2.59 0.30 -11.08
N GLY A 523 -2.24 -0.10 -9.86
CA GLY A 523 -0.88 -0.39 -9.40
C GLY A 523 -0.11 0.81 -8.86
N GLU A 524 -0.72 1.99 -8.77
CA GLU A 524 -0.08 3.17 -8.18
C GLU A 524 0.06 3.03 -6.65
N SER A 525 1.25 3.35 -6.10
CA SER A 525 1.51 3.25 -4.67
C SER A 525 0.72 4.27 -3.84
N THR A 526 0.11 3.81 -2.75
CA THR A 526 -0.54 4.67 -1.75
C THR A 526 0.44 5.34 -0.78
N MET A 527 1.69 4.88 -0.76
CA MET A 527 2.75 5.33 0.17
C MET A 527 3.43 6.62 -0.30
N THR A 528 2.70 7.50 -1.00
CA THR A 528 3.19 8.76 -1.55
C THR A 528 2.29 9.92 -1.12
N ASN A 529 2.88 11.10 -0.92
CA ASN A 529 2.15 12.33 -0.57
C ASN A 529 1.61 13.00 -1.84
N MET A 530 0.79 12.26 -2.58
CA MET A 530 0.30 12.70 -3.86
C MET A 530 -0.88 13.66 -3.67
N SER A 531 -0.80 14.78 -4.39
CA SER A 531 -1.75 15.88 -4.30
C SER A 531 -1.88 16.49 -2.90
N GLY A 532 -0.84 16.37 -2.06
CA GLY A 532 -0.81 16.95 -0.72
C GLY A 532 -1.51 16.11 0.36
N PHE A 533 -1.80 14.83 0.07
CA PHE A 533 -2.46 13.92 1.01
C PHE A 533 -1.69 12.61 1.17
N ILE A 534 -1.76 12.07 2.38
CA ILE A 534 -1.36 10.71 2.73
C ILE A 534 -2.56 9.80 2.47
N HIS A 535 -2.38 8.83 1.59
CA HIS A 535 -3.41 7.85 1.24
C HIS A 535 -3.12 6.49 1.88
N GLY A 536 -3.99 5.52 1.65
CA GLY A 536 -3.76 4.11 1.98
C GLY A 536 -4.53 3.62 3.19
N ASP A 537 -5.02 4.51 4.05
CA ASP A 537 -5.87 4.10 5.16
C ASP A 537 -7.28 3.74 4.67
N TYR A 538 -7.81 2.63 5.17
CA TYR A 538 -9.16 2.20 4.83
C TYR A 538 -9.88 1.48 5.97
N ILE A 539 -11.21 1.42 5.88
CA ILE A 539 -12.08 0.51 6.63
C ILE A 539 -13.03 -0.14 5.63
N ALA A 540 -13.15 -1.47 5.63
CA ALA A 540 -14.05 -2.19 4.73
C ALA A 540 -15.05 -3.07 5.49
N ASN A 541 -16.30 -3.07 5.05
CA ASN A 541 -17.40 -3.85 5.63
C ASN A 541 -18.18 -4.58 4.51
N ALA A 542 -18.63 -5.80 4.79
CA ALA A 542 -19.56 -6.52 3.93
C ALA A 542 -20.97 -6.38 4.48
N SER A 543 -21.94 -6.16 3.59
CA SER A 543 -23.35 -6.34 3.96
C SER A 543 -23.67 -7.84 3.94
N SER A 544 -24.57 -8.28 4.82
CA SER A 544 -25.14 -9.64 4.78
C SER A 544 -26.52 -9.57 4.12
N PRO A 545 -26.84 -10.40 3.11
CA PRO A 545 -25.96 -11.36 2.42
C PRO A 545 -24.87 -10.67 1.57
N HIS A 546 -23.78 -11.40 1.25
CA HIS A 546 -22.50 -10.97 0.64
C HIS A 546 -22.56 -10.24 -0.73
N ASP A 547 -23.71 -9.69 -1.10
CA ASP A 547 -23.97 -9.05 -2.39
C ASP A 547 -23.51 -7.59 -2.44
N ALA A 548 -23.05 -7.02 -1.32
CA ALA A 548 -22.51 -5.67 -1.26
C ALA A 548 -21.31 -5.53 -0.33
N VAL A 549 -20.30 -4.80 -0.78
CA VAL A 549 -19.10 -4.45 -0.01
C VAL A 549 -18.94 -2.93 -0.02
N GLU A 550 -18.74 -2.36 1.17
CA GLU A 550 -18.38 -0.94 1.33
C GLU A 550 -16.91 -0.83 1.73
N VAL A 551 -16.16 -0.03 0.99
CA VAL A 551 -14.79 0.37 1.34
C VAL A 551 -14.78 1.87 1.57
N ARG A 552 -14.30 2.29 2.75
CA ARG A 552 -14.04 3.69 3.09
C ARG A 552 -12.54 3.92 3.02
N VAL A 553 -12.09 4.77 2.11
CA VAL A 553 -10.68 5.17 1.96
C VAL A 553 -10.50 6.58 2.50
N PHE A 554 -9.45 6.79 3.29
CA PHE A 554 -9.13 8.08 3.90
C PHE A 554 -7.93 8.72 3.22
N SER A 555 -8.00 10.04 3.03
CA SER A 555 -6.90 10.88 2.56
C SER A 555 -6.64 11.97 3.59
N TRP A 556 -5.52 11.86 4.30
CA TRP A 556 -5.13 12.77 5.38
C TRP A 556 -4.24 13.88 4.85
N PRO A 557 -4.48 15.14 5.22
CA PRO A 557 -3.72 16.25 4.67
C PRO A 557 -2.29 16.28 5.22
N VAL A 558 -1.34 16.73 4.39
CA VAL A 558 0.01 17.07 4.84
C VAL A 558 0.00 18.49 5.45
N ASP A 559 -0.50 19.47 4.70
CA ASP A 559 -0.44 20.91 5.07
C ASP A 559 -1.82 21.60 4.97
N ALA A 560 -2.92 20.86 5.13
CA ALA A 560 -4.28 21.39 5.01
C ALA A 560 -5.15 21.08 6.24
N ALA A 561 -6.20 21.89 6.44
CA ALA A 561 -7.11 21.79 7.59
C ALA A 561 -8.28 20.79 7.39
N PHE A 562 -8.27 20.01 6.31
CA PHE A 562 -9.35 19.08 5.98
C PHE A 562 -8.81 17.75 5.48
N ALA A 563 -9.43 16.67 5.92
CA ALA A 563 -9.24 15.33 5.38
C ALA A 563 -10.45 14.92 4.53
N TYR A 564 -10.26 13.87 3.73
CA TYR A 564 -11.31 13.31 2.90
C TYR A 564 -11.59 11.86 3.27
N VAL A 565 -12.87 11.47 3.18
CA VAL A 565 -13.30 10.08 3.19
C VAL A 565 -14.05 9.79 1.89
N THR A 566 -13.57 8.79 1.15
CA THR A 566 -14.19 8.27 -0.06
C THR A 566 -14.86 6.96 0.29
N ARG A 567 -16.19 6.89 0.20
CA ARG A 567 -16.98 5.68 0.36
C ARG A 567 -17.27 5.09 -1.01
N CYS A 568 -16.89 3.86 -1.21
CA CYS A 568 -17.16 3.07 -2.41
C CYS A 568 -17.99 1.86 -1.99
N ARG A 569 -19.25 1.81 -2.40
CA ARG A 569 -20.13 0.66 -2.16
C ARG A 569 -20.41 -0.04 -3.48
N ALA A 570 -19.81 -1.22 -3.66
CA ALA A 570 -20.08 -2.09 -4.79
C ALA A 570 -21.21 -3.07 -4.43
N ALA A 571 -22.15 -3.28 -5.35
CA ALA A 571 -23.23 -4.25 -5.16
C ALA A 571 -23.70 -4.86 -6.48
N VAL A 572 -24.14 -6.12 -6.45
CA VAL A 572 -24.85 -6.77 -7.56
C VAL A 572 -26.24 -7.18 -7.04
N ALA A 573 -27.28 -6.56 -7.59
CA ALA A 573 -28.65 -6.90 -7.19
C ALA A 573 -28.99 -8.35 -7.58
N PRO A 574 -29.78 -9.09 -6.77
CA PRO A 574 -30.17 -10.45 -7.10
C PRO A 574 -30.85 -10.54 -8.48
N GLY A 575 -30.36 -11.43 -9.35
CA GLY A 575 -30.86 -11.60 -10.72
C GLY A 575 -30.45 -10.51 -11.72
N SER A 576 -29.70 -9.49 -11.28
CA SER A 576 -29.10 -8.49 -12.17
C SER A 576 -27.84 -9.03 -12.83
N THR A 577 -27.62 -8.66 -14.09
CA THR A 577 -26.33 -8.83 -14.77
C THR A 577 -25.44 -7.61 -14.61
N GLN A 578 -25.90 -6.57 -13.92
CA GLN A 578 -25.19 -5.30 -13.73
C GLN A 578 -24.73 -5.13 -12.28
N MET A 579 -23.55 -4.55 -12.12
CA MET A 579 -23.00 -4.13 -10.83
C MET A 579 -23.15 -2.62 -10.67
N SER A 580 -23.61 -2.17 -9.51
CA SER A 580 -23.61 -0.76 -9.14
C SER A 580 -22.43 -0.45 -8.23
N LEU A 581 -21.79 0.70 -8.45
CA LEU A 581 -20.77 1.27 -7.57
C LEU A 581 -21.23 2.66 -7.15
N ASP A 582 -21.69 2.79 -5.91
CA ASP A 582 -21.99 4.08 -5.31
C ASP A 582 -20.70 4.70 -4.75
N ILE A 583 -20.35 5.89 -5.21
CA ILE A 583 -19.20 6.64 -4.72
C ILE A 583 -19.69 7.92 -4.04
N GLN A 584 -19.29 8.13 -2.79
CA GLN A 584 -19.50 9.36 -2.05
C GLN A 584 -18.16 9.85 -1.50
N VAL A 585 -17.82 11.11 -1.75
CA VAL A 585 -16.67 11.77 -1.15
C VAL A 585 -17.17 12.85 -0.21
N CYS A 586 -16.73 12.79 1.04
CA CYS A 586 -16.95 13.84 2.03
C CYS A 586 -15.60 14.41 2.47
N ARG A 587 -15.60 15.68 2.85
CA ARG A 587 -14.50 16.31 3.59
C ARG A 587 -14.91 16.56 5.03
N PHE A 588 -13.96 16.53 5.94
CA PHE A 588 -14.18 16.85 7.35
C PHE A 588 -12.98 17.62 7.91
N PRO A 589 -13.20 18.54 8.86
CA PRO A 589 -12.13 19.34 9.44
C PRO A 589 -11.20 18.46 10.28
N VAL A 590 -9.91 18.78 10.24
CA VAL A 590 -8.88 18.14 11.07
C VAL A 590 -7.92 19.17 11.65
N GLU A 591 -7.24 18.82 12.72
CA GLU A 591 -6.29 19.70 13.38
C GLU A 591 -4.99 19.82 12.57
N ALA A 592 -4.68 21.04 12.10
CA ALA A 592 -3.53 21.30 11.24
C ALA A 592 -2.16 21.20 11.96
N SER A 593 -2.13 21.25 13.30
CA SER A 593 -0.91 21.07 14.12
C SER A 593 -0.44 19.62 14.20
N LEU A 594 -1.28 18.65 13.83
CA LEU A 594 -0.95 17.23 13.94
C LEU A 594 -0.15 16.74 12.75
N ASP A 595 0.97 16.06 13.00
CA ASP A 595 1.72 15.35 11.96
C ASP A 595 1.12 13.94 11.74
N TRP A 596 0.16 13.88 10.81
CA TRP A 596 -0.53 12.67 10.39
C TRP A 596 0.41 11.56 9.90
N SER A 597 1.60 11.91 9.41
CA SER A 597 2.58 10.94 8.89
C SER A 597 3.22 10.07 9.98
N THR A 598 3.04 10.46 11.24
CA THR A 598 3.61 9.79 12.41
C THR A 598 2.69 8.79 13.09
N MET A 599 1.39 8.90 12.84
CA MET A 599 0.34 8.10 13.45
C MET A 599 0.13 6.78 12.71
N THR A 600 -0.31 5.73 13.39
CA THR A 600 -0.81 4.50 12.77
C THR A 600 -2.15 4.72 12.08
N SER A 601 -2.60 3.79 11.24
CA SER A 601 -3.94 3.87 10.60
C SER A 601 -5.06 3.88 11.63
N ILE A 602 -4.91 3.14 12.73
CA ILE A 602 -5.89 3.10 13.82
C ILE A 602 -5.98 4.45 14.51
N GLU A 603 -4.84 5.05 14.86
CA GLU A 603 -4.79 6.38 15.47
C GLU A 603 -5.40 7.43 14.54
N ARG A 604 -4.98 7.48 13.27
CA ARG A 604 -5.55 8.44 12.30
C ARG A 604 -7.06 8.26 12.15
N CYS A 605 -7.53 7.04 11.92
CA CYS A 605 -8.96 6.75 11.79
C CYS A 605 -9.75 7.03 13.08
N SER A 606 -9.11 7.11 14.26
CA SER A 606 -9.80 7.53 15.50
C SER A 606 -10.15 9.03 15.51
N HIS A 607 -9.45 9.85 14.71
CA HIS A 607 -9.75 11.28 14.53
C HIS A 607 -10.88 11.53 13.53
N TYR A 608 -11.40 10.49 12.86
CA TYR A 608 -12.48 10.66 11.89
C TYR A 608 -13.81 11.03 12.57
N ARG A 609 -14.39 12.15 12.13
CA ARG A 609 -15.60 12.76 12.69
C ARG A 609 -16.74 12.77 11.68
N ARG A 610 -17.56 11.71 11.69
CA ARG A 610 -18.68 11.54 10.75
C ARG A 610 -19.73 12.66 10.87
N ASP A 611 -19.92 13.17 12.08
CA ASP A 611 -20.85 14.26 12.40
C ASP A 611 -20.48 15.59 11.72
N MET A 612 -19.20 15.76 11.36
CA MET A 612 -18.65 17.00 10.78
C MET A 612 -18.44 16.92 9.27
N GLU A 613 -19.01 15.91 8.62
CA GLU A 613 -18.83 15.72 7.18
C GLU A 613 -19.61 16.73 6.33
N ALA A 614 -18.91 17.29 5.36
CA ALA A 614 -19.50 18.01 4.26
C ALA A 614 -19.37 17.17 2.97
N PRO A 615 -20.49 16.82 2.29
CA PRO A 615 -20.43 16.13 1.00
C PRO A 615 -19.70 16.99 -0.04
N VAL A 616 -18.88 16.35 -0.86
CA VAL A 616 -18.12 16.98 -1.94
C VAL A 616 -18.54 16.41 -3.29
N PHE A 617 -18.74 15.09 -3.35
CA PHE A 617 -19.11 14.37 -4.54
C PHE A 617 -20.03 13.20 -4.18
N GLN A 618 -21.04 12.92 -5.00
CA GLN A 618 -21.84 11.70 -4.94
C GLN A 618 -22.27 11.28 -6.34
N GLY A 619 -22.16 9.99 -6.65
CA GLY A 619 -22.65 9.42 -7.92
C GLY A 619 -22.81 7.91 -7.84
N CYS A 620 -23.77 7.38 -8.61
CA CYS A 620 -23.99 5.94 -8.77
C CYS A 620 -23.53 5.52 -10.17
N PHE A 621 -22.57 4.61 -10.23
CA PHE A 621 -21.96 4.15 -11.47
C PHE A 621 -22.40 2.73 -11.78
N VAL A 622 -22.91 2.50 -12.98
CA VAL A 622 -23.38 1.18 -13.41
C VAL A 622 -22.33 0.53 -14.31
N TYR A 623 -22.08 -0.74 -14.03
CA TYR A 623 -21.14 -1.58 -14.73
C TYR A 623 -21.84 -2.79 -15.34
N ILE A 624 -21.36 -3.17 -16.53
CA ILE A 624 -21.77 -4.40 -17.21
C ILE A 624 -20.60 -5.38 -17.25
N PRO A 625 -20.85 -6.69 -17.35
CA PRO A 625 -19.79 -7.68 -17.51
C PRO A 625 -19.00 -7.32 -18.77
N HIS A 626 -17.67 -7.31 -18.65
CA HIS A 626 -16.82 -7.11 -19.80
C HIS A 626 -16.99 -8.32 -20.71
N LEU A 627 -17.57 -8.10 -21.89
CA LEU A 627 -17.60 -9.11 -22.92
C LEU A 627 -16.15 -9.33 -23.36
N GLU A 628 -15.60 -10.51 -23.12
CA GLU A 628 -14.44 -10.98 -23.88
C GLU A 628 -14.84 -10.94 -25.35
N ILE A 629 -14.44 -9.89 -26.04
CA ILE A 629 -14.46 -9.91 -27.50
C ILE A 629 -13.20 -10.72 -27.87
N PRO A 630 -13.36 -11.83 -28.64
CA PRO A 630 -12.30 -12.78 -28.92
C PRO A 630 -11.02 -12.18 -29.51
#